data_AF-A0AAP0LHY9-F1
#
_entry.id   AF-A0AAP0LHY9-F1
#
_cell.length_a   1.000
_cell.length_b   1.000
_cell.length_c   1.000
_cell.angle_alpha   90.00
_cell.angle_beta   90.00
_cell.angle_gamma   90.00
#
_symmetry.space_group_name_H-M   'P 1'
#
loop_
_entity.id
_entity.type
_entity.pdbx_description
1 polymer ?
#
loop_
_entity_poly.entity_id
_entity_poly.type
_entity_poly.pdbx_seq_one_letter_code
_entity_poly.pdbx_strand_id
1 'polypeptide(L)'
;MLEKVNQIFGIIPPQIANNSKLKYLDLSSNSFSGTIPPQIGTLDVSANNITGILPPEIGDSPQLKVLDLSSNHIVGEIPSELGKLRSLIKLTLNRNQFSGQLPTELGSLIQLEHLDLSSNRLSNSISGSLGNLVKLYYLNLSNNQFSGEIPIKLEKFFHLADLDLSHNFLGEEIPSQVCSMQSLEKLNLAHNNLSGFIQRCFEEMHGLVYIDISYNKLHGPIPNSAAFKHAPMEALQGNKGLCGDIKGFPSCKASKSDKQASRKIWVVIVFPLLGSFALLISLIGLFFMFRRRSSSQTQQSSPGNAPGFLSVLTFDGKIAYEEIVRATNDFDEEHCIGTGGQGSVYRAELPSGEIVAVKKFHSPLLSEMTCQQEFLNEVKSLTEIRHRNIVKFYGFCSHARHSFIVYEYLEMGSLAMILSNATSAEELGWTQRMNVIKGVADALSYLHNDCFPPIVHRDISSKNVLLDLEYEAHVSDFGISKSLKPDSSNWTELAGTIGYVAPEHLMKYWTLGFQPHHAIFETN
;
A
#
# COMPACT_ATOMS: atom_id res chain seq x y z
N MET A 1 -37.07 -0.21 -9.00
CA MET A 1 -36.98 -1.50 -8.31
C MET A 1 -38.30 -2.23 -8.49
N LEU A 2 -38.34 -3.19 -9.40
CA LEU A 2 -39.37 -4.22 -9.49
C LEU A 2 -38.59 -5.53 -9.40
N GLU A 3 -38.54 -6.14 -8.22
CA GLU A 3 -38.02 -7.50 -8.07
C GLU A 3 -38.92 -8.42 -8.88
N LYS A 4 -38.35 -9.10 -9.87
CA LYS A 4 -39.02 -10.21 -10.56
C LYS A 4 -39.07 -11.38 -9.58
N VAL A 5 -40.05 -11.38 -8.68
CA VAL A 5 -40.39 -12.57 -7.89
C VAL A 5 -41.04 -13.55 -8.86
N ASN A 6 -40.28 -14.56 -9.29
CA ASN A 6 -40.86 -15.69 -10.00
C ASN A 6 -41.50 -16.61 -8.94
N GLN A 7 -42.79 -16.90 -9.04
CA GLN A 7 -43.50 -17.75 -8.05
C GLN A 7 -43.47 -19.23 -8.46
N ILE A 8 -42.36 -19.71 -9.03
CA ILE A 8 -42.26 -21.11 -9.45
C ILE A 8 -42.02 -21.97 -8.22
N PHE A 9 -42.84 -22.99 -8.01
CA PHE A 9 -42.81 -23.87 -6.84
C PHE A 9 -42.59 -25.33 -7.27
N GLY A 10 -42.05 -26.15 -6.36
CA GLY A 10 -41.82 -27.58 -6.58
C GLY A 10 -40.39 -28.02 -6.27
N ILE A 11 -40.01 -29.23 -6.68
CA ILE A 11 -38.65 -29.75 -6.51
C ILE A 11 -37.85 -29.50 -7.78
N ILE A 12 -36.56 -29.16 -7.67
CA ILE A 12 -35.66 -29.09 -8.82
C ILE A 12 -35.55 -30.50 -9.43
N PRO A 13 -36.02 -30.75 -10.67
CA PRO A 13 -36.00 -32.09 -11.23
C PRO A 13 -34.56 -32.58 -11.36
N PRO A 14 -34.19 -33.76 -10.82
CA PRO A 14 -32.84 -34.28 -10.91
C PRO A 14 -32.45 -34.60 -12.35
N GLN A 15 -33.33 -34.50 -13.33
CA GLN A 15 -33.03 -34.64 -14.76
C GLN A 15 -32.48 -33.37 -15.39
N ILE A 16 -32.63 -32.18 -14.77
CA ILE A 16 -31.98 -30.94 -15.24
C ILE A 16 -30.45 -31.13 -15.33
N ALA A 17 -29.99 -32.05 -14.49
CA ALA A 17 -28.68 -32.60 -14.40
C ALA A 17 -28.09 -33.22 -15.66
N ASN A 18 -28.95 -33.84 -16.46
CA ASN A 18 -28.52 -34.63 -17.61
C ASN A 18 -28.17 -33.73 -18.81
N ASN A 19 -28.35 -32.41 -18.68
CA ASN A 19 -28.03 -31.46 -19.72
C ASN A 19 -26.55 -31.05 -19.69
N SER A 20 -25.70 -31.84 -20.33
CA SER A 20 -24.25 -31.59 -20.42
C SER A 20 -23.83 -30.29 -21.15
N LYS A 21 -24.77 -29.57 -21.77
CA LYS A 21 -24.51 -28.30 -22.47
C LYS A 21 -24.86 -27.06 -21.64
N LEU A 22 -25.67 -27.22 -20.60
CA LEU A 22 -26.09 -26.10 -19.77
C LEU A 22 -24.83 -25.58 -19.04
N LYS A 23 -24.61 -24.25 -19.04
CA LYS A 23 -23.42 -23.57 -18.49
C LYS A 23 -23.72 -22.65 -17.31
N TYR A 24 -24.97 -22.21 -17.25
CA TYR A 24 -25.49 -21.25 -16.30
C TYR A 24 -26.93 -21.68 -15.98
N LEU A 25 -27.22 -21.83 -14.69
CA LEU A 25 -28.55 -22.13 -14.18
C LEU A 25 -28.85 -21.18 -13.03
N ASP A 26 -29.79 -20.27 -13.27
CA ASP A 26 -30.32 -19.34 -12.28
C ASP A 26 -31.79 -19.70 -12.02
N LEU A 27 -32.05 -20.14 -10.80
CA LEU A 27 -33.36 -20.44 -10.25
C LEU A 27 -33.65 -19.57 -9.02
N SER A 28 -32.90 -18.47 -8.84
CA SER A 28 -32.99 -17.59 -7.68
C SER A 28 -34.38 -16.97 -7.52
N SER A 29 -34.73 -16.60 -6.29
CA SER A 29 -35.98 -15.87 -5.97
C SER A 29 -37.24 -16.61 -6.44
N ASN A 30 -37.32 -17.91 -6.11
CA ASN A 30 -38.46 -18.79 -6.40
C ASN A 30 -38.95 -19.49 -5.11
N SER A 31 -39.81 -20.50 -5.25
CA SER A 31 -40.33 -21.34 -4.17
C SER A 31 -39.93 -22.81 -4.33
N PHE A 32 -38.73 -23.07 -4.86
CA PHE A 32 -38.20 -24.43 -4.99
C PHE A 32 -37.84 -25.04 -3.63
N SER A 33 -38.03 -26.36 -3.49
CA SER A 33 -37.67 -27.17 -2.32
C SER A 33 -36.97 -28.48 -2.73
N GLY A 34 -36.61 -29.33 -1.78
CA GLY A 34 -35.88 -30.59 -2.06
C GLY A 34 -34.36 -30.40 -2.11
N THR A 35 -33.65 -31.25 -2.86
CA THR A 35 -32.17 -31.29 -2.92
C THR A 35 -31.62 -30.63 -4.19
N ILE A 36 -30.34 -30.24 -4.13
CA ILE A 36 -29.61 -29.63 -5.25
C ILE A 36 -29.02 -30.73 -6.14
N PRO A 37 -29.34 -30.78 -7.45
CA PRO A 37 -28.71 -31.72 -8.37
C PRO A 37 -27.26 -31.29 -8.72
N PRO A 38 -26.34 -32.24 -8.95
CA PRO A 38 -24.91 -31.93 -9.09
C PRO A 38 -24.52 -31.39 -10.47
N GLN A 39 -24.77 -30.10 -10.80
CA GLN A 39 -24.43 -29.60 -12.15
C GLN A 39 -24.06 -28.12 -12.32
N ILE A 40 -23.04 -27.93 -13.20
CA ILE A 40 -22.80 -26.85 -14.18
C ILE A 40 -22.15 -25.55 -13.71
N GLY A 41 -21.20 -25.05 -14.53
CA GLY A 41 -20.36 -23.86 -14.40
C GLY A 41 -20.82 -22.69 -13.50
N THR A 42 -22.10 -22.32 -13.51
CA THR A 42 -22.68 -21.40 -12.54
C THR A 42 -24.04 -21.90 -12.10
N LEU A 43 -24.23 -22.04 -10.78
CA LEU A 43 -25.46 -22.45 -10.15
C LEU A 43 -25.88 -21.41 -9.12
N ASP A 44 -27.01 -20.77 -9.38
CA ASP A 44 -27.67 -19.86 -8.43
C ASP A 44 -29.06 -20.41 -8.12
N VAL A 45 -29.26 -20.82 -6.87
CA VAL A 45 -30.54 -21.25 -6.32
C VAL A 45 -30.87 -20.47 -5.04
N SER A 46 -30.34 -19.26 -4.93
CA SER A 46 -30.53 -18.38 -3.78
C SER A 46 -31.99 -17.97 -3.59
N ALA A 47 -32.35 -17.56 -2.37
CA ALA A 47 -33.68 -17.08 -2.03
C ALA A 47 -34.81 -18.05 -2.45
N ASN A 48 -34.72 -19.29 -1.96
CA ASN A 48 -35.69 -20.37 -2.18
C ASN A 48 -36.04 -21.04 -0.83
N ASN A 49 -36.76 -22.17 -0.88
CA ASN A 49 -37.15 -22.97 0.28
C ASN A 49 -36.43 -24.34 0.27
N ILE A 50 -35.17 -24.39 -0.17
CA ILE A 50 -34.37 -25.61 -0.25
C ILE A 50 -34.04 -26.09 1.17
N THR A 51 -34.21 -27.39 1.41
CA THR A 51 -34.05 -28.03 2.72
C THR A 51 -33.14 -29.26 2.61
N GLY A 52 -32.76 -29.83 3.76
CA GLY A 52 -31.89 -31.02 3.79
C GLY A 52 -30.42 -30.64 3.80
N ILE A 53 -29.54 -31.59 3.52
CA ILE A 53 -28.09 -31.38 3.55
C ILE A 53 -27.54 -30.98 2.18
N LEU A 54 -26.39 -30.30 2.15
CA LEU A 54 -25.62 -30.12 0.92
C LEU A 54 -24.97 -31.46 0.54
N PRO A 55 -25.37 -32.11 -0.57
CA PRO A 55 -24.84 -33.42 -0.95
C PRO A 55 -23.33 -33.39 -1.24
N PRO A 56 -22.54 -34.37 -0.76
CA PRO A 56 -21.12 -34.51 -1.11
C PRO A 56 -20.84 -34.56 -2.62
N GLU A 57 -21.80 -35.05 -3.40
CA GLU A 57 -21.77 -35.13 -4.87
C GLU A 57 -21.63 -33.76 -5.54
N ILE A 58 -21.85 -32.65 -4.81
CA ILE A 58 -21.54 -31.30 -5.32
C ILE A 58 -20.07 -31.18 -5.74
N GLY A 59 -19.16 -31.91 -5.08
CA GLY A 59 -17.74 -31.98 -5.40
C GLY A 59 -17.43 -32.64 -6.75
N ASP A 60 -18.39 -33.33 -7.36
CA ASP A 60 -18.23 -34.00 -8.66
C ASP A 60 -18.49 -33.06 -9.86
N SER A 61 -18.66 -31.76 -9.59
CA SER A 61 -18.82 -30.70 -10.59
C SER A 61 -17.59 -29.78 -10.70
N PRO A 62 -16.40 -30.27 -11.11
CA PRO A 62 -15.14 -29.50 -11.07
C PRO A 62 -15.11 -28.24 -11.96
N GLN A 63 -16.08 -28.11 -12.87
CA GLN A 63 -16.25 -26.95 -13.74
C GLN A 63 -16.99 -25.78 -13.07
N LEU A 64 -17.56 -26.00 -11.87
CA LEU A 64 -18.32 -24.99 -11.14
C LEU A 64 -17.42 -23.81 -10.76
N LYS A 65 -17.81 -22.61 -11.20
CA LYS A 65 -17.16 -21.33 -10.94
C LYS A 65 -17.92 -20.48 -9.93
N VAL A 66 -19.24 -20.58 -9.91
CA VAL A 66 -20.10 -19.81 -9.01
C VAL A 66 -21.14 -20.73 -8.42
N LEU A 67 -21.23 -20.75 -7.10
CA LEU A 67 -22.24 -21.48 -6.34
C LEU A 67 -22.90 -20.53 -5.34
N ASP A 68 -24.17 -20.21 -5.57
CA ASP A 68 -24.97 -19.40 -4.66
C ASP A 68 -26.18 -20.21 -4.15
N LEU A 69 -26.11 -20.57 -2.87
CA LEU A 69 -27.15 -21.29 -2.13
C LEU A 69 -27.77 -20.42 -1.03
N SER A 70 -27.52 -19.11 -1.06
CA SER A 70 -27.89 -18.21 0.03
C SER A 70 -29.38 -18.11 0.28
N SER A 71 -29.76 -17.73 1.50
CA SER A 71 -31.16 -17.51 1.90
C SER A 71 -32.06 -18.72 1.61
N ASN A 72 -31.70 -19.87 2.16
CA ASN A 72 -32.45 -21.13 2.10
C ASN A 72 -32.57 -21.76 3.50
N HIS A 73 -32.95 -23.03 3.59
CA HIS A 73 -33.10 -23.78 4.84
C HIS A 73 -32.21 -25.04 4.87
N ILE A 74 -31.03 -24.97 4.26
CA ILE A 74 -30.08 -26.07 4.21
C ILE A 74 -29.47 -26.29 5.60
N VAL A 75 -29.40 -27.54 6.04
CA VAL A 75 -28.92 -27.98 7.37
C VAL A 75 -27.70 -28.89 7.23
N GLY A 76 -27.08 -29.26 8.36
CA GLY A 76 -25.96 -30.19 8.39
C GLY A 76 -24.61 -29.53 8.14
N GLU A 77 -23.57 -30.33 7.98
CA GLU A 77 -22.20 -29.84 7.77
C GLU A 77 -21.96 -29.44 6.31
N ILE A 78 -20.98 -28.57 6.08
CA ILE A 78 -20.45 -28.32 4.74
C ILE A 78 -19.57 -29.54 4.37
N PRO A 79 -19.88 -30.29 3.31
CA PRO A 79 -19.12 -31.49 2.95
C PRO A 79 -17.69 -31.14 2.54
N SER A 80 -16.71 -31.95 2.96
CA SER A 80 -15.29 -31.74 2.62
C SER A 80 -15.02 -31.89 1.13
N GLU A 81 -15.87 -32.64 0.42
CA GLU A 81 -15.86 -32.80 -1.03
C GLU A 81 -16.01 -31.46 -1.78
N LEU A 82 -16.57 -30.43 -1.14
CA LEU A 82 -16.64 -29.09 -1.72
C LEU A 82 -15.24 -28.55 -2.08
N GLY A 83 -14.20 -28.97 -1.35
CA GLY A 83 -12.79 -28.63 -1.65
C GLY A 83 -12.26 -29.20 -2.98
N LYS A 84 -12.99 -30.12 -3.64
CA LYS A 84 -12.65 -30.61 -4.99
C LYS A 84 -12.91 -29.57 -6.08
N LEU A 85 -13.73 -28.54 -5.81
CA LEU A 85 -14.16 -27.53 -6.78
C LEU A 85 -13.09 -26.47 -7.07
N ARG A 86 -11.91 -26.88 -7.55
CA ARG A 86 -10.73 -26.01 -7.71
C ARG A 86 -10.91 -24.83 -8.69
N SER A 87 -11.99 -24.82 -9.48
CA SER A 87 -12.32 -23.72 -10.39
C SER A 87 -13.31 -22.71 -9.80
N LEU A 88 -13.74 -22.90 -8.54
CA LEU A 88 -14.72 -22.05 -7.88
C LEU A 88 -14.12 -20.68 -7.57
N ILE A 89 -14.83 -19.63 -7.99
CA ILE A 89 -14.47 -18.21 -7.86
C ILE A 89 -15.36 -17.54 -6.80
N LYS A 90 -16.66 -17.88 -6.77
CA LYS A 90 -17.61 -17.33 -5.80
C LYS A 90 -18.38 -18.46 -5.12
N LEU A 91 -18.38 -18.44 -3.78
CA LEU A 91 -19.17 -19.33 -2.94
C LEU A 91 -19.99 -18.51 -1.93
N THR A 92 -21.30 -18.64 -2.00
CA THR A 92 -22.22 -17.90 -1.13
C THR A 92 -23.21 -18.89 -0.50
N LEU A 93 -23.09 -19.12 0.80
CA LEU A 93 -23.89 -20.06 1.60
C LEU A 93 -24.63 -19.37 2.76
N ASN A 94 -24.61 -18.04 2.80
CA ASN A 94 -25.13 -17.29 3.93
C ASN A 94 -26.65 -17.43 4.12
N ARG A 95 -27.12 -17.15 5.34
CA ARG A 95 -28.54 -17.26 5.73
C ARG A 95 -29.10 -18.66 5.46
N ASN A 96 -28.41 -19.66 6.01
CA ASN A 96 -28.84 -21.06 6.03
C ASN A 96 -28.74 -21.58 7.48
N GLN A 97 -28.75 -22.90 7.66
CA GLN A 97 -28.62 -23.57 8.97
C GLN A 97 -27.44 -24.54 8.97
N PHE A 98 -26.38 -24.27 8.18
CA PHE A 98 -25.16 -25.06 8.19
C PHE A 98 -24.54 -25.07 9.59
N SER A 99 -24.09 -26.22 10.05
CA SER A 99 -23.55 -26.45 11.40
C SER A 99 -22.24 -27.22 11.38
N GLY A 100 -21.60 -27.40 12.53
CA GLY A 100 -20.33 -28.12 12.63
C GLY A 100 -19.13 -27.25 12.27
N GLN A 101 -17.96 -27.88 12.14
CA GLN A 101 -16.72 -27.17 11.83
C GLN A 101 -16.59 -26.82 10.35
N LEU A 102 -15.83 -25.77 10.06
CA LEU A 102 -15.46 -25.45 8.69
C LEU A 102 -14.44 -26.48 8.15
N PRO A 103 -14.72 -27.21 7.05
CA PRO A 103 -13.82 -28.24 6.54
C PRO A 103 -12.50 -27.64 6.06
N THR A 104 -11.38 -28.30 6.39
CA THR A 104 -10.04 -27.87 6.01
C THR A 104 -9.80 -27.87 4.49
N GLU A 105 -10.55 -28.71 3.79
CA GLU A 105 -10.47 -28.90 2.35
C GLU A 105 -10.90 -27.64 1.57
N LEU A 106 -11.69 -26.74 2.20
CA LEU A 106 -12.02 -25.43 1.62
C LEU A 106 -10.79 -24.62 1.28
N GLY A 107 -9.67 -24.80 2.01
CA GLY A 107 -8.38 -24.18 1.67
C GLY A 107 -7.78 -24.63 0.33
N SER A 108 -8.39 -25.60 -0.35
CA SER A 108 -7.98 -26.06 -1.70
C SER A 108 -8.60 -25.24 -2.84
N LEU A 109 -9.57 -24.36 -2.55
CA LEU A 109 -10.28 -23.54 -3.52
C LEU A 109 -9.46 -22.32 -3.96
N ILE A 110 -8.24 -22.52 -4.44
CA ILE A 110 -7.25 -21.46 -4.69
C ILE A 110 -7.68 -20.38 -5.70
N GLN A 111 -8.77 -20.58 -6.43
CA GLN A 111 -9.35 -19.59 -7.35
C GLN A 111 -10.43 -18.72 -6.70
N LEU A 112 -10.78 -18.97 -5.44
CA LEU A 112 -11.88 -18.31 -4.74
C LEU A 112 -11.54 -16.85 -4.46
N GLU A 113 -12.43 -15.97 -4.89
CA GLU A 113 -12.33 -14.51 -4.77
C GLU A 113 -13.38 -13.97 -3.78
N HIS A 114 -14.52 -14.64 -3.65
CA HIS A 114 -15.62 -14.25 -2.79
C HIS A 114 -16.14 -15.45 -1.97
N LEU A 115 -16.12 -15.32 -0.65
CA LEU A 115 -16.65 -16.31 0.28
C LEU A 115 -17.58 -15.67 1.31
N ASP A 116 -18.87 -16.04 1.27
CA ASP A 116 -19.85 -15.63 2.27
C ASP A 116 -20.48 -16.86 2.95
N LEU A 117 -20.18 -17.05 4.23
CA LEU A 117 -20.72 -18.11 5.08
C LEU A 117 -21.54 -17.54 6.24
N SER A 118 -21.86 -16.25 6.19
CA SER A 118 -22.48 -15.53 7.31
C SER A 118 -23.88 -16.04 7.67
N SER A 119 -24.34 -15.78 8.89
CA SER A 119 -25.69 -16.15 9.34
C SER A 119 -25.97 -17.65 9.18
N ASN A 120 -25.13 -18.47 9.80
CA ASN A 120 -25.25 -19.92 9.89
C ASN A 120 -25.03 -20.34 11.37
N ARG A 121 -24.82 -21.65 11.60
CA ARG A 121 -24.50 -22.23 12.93
C ARG A 121 -23.11 -22.90 12.92
N LEU A 122 -22.19 -22.42 12.08
CA LEU A 122 -20.83 -22.97 11.99
C LEU A 122 -20.08 -22.68 13.30
N SER A 123 -19.36 -23.66 13.81
CA SER A 123 -18.74 -23.63 15.14
C SER A 123 -17.26 -24.01 15.11
N ASN A 124 -16.64 -24.10 16.29
CA ASN A 124 -15.20 -24.37 16.50
C ASN A 124 -14.31 -23.24 15.96
N SER A 125 -13.02 -23.48 15.79
CA SER A 125 -12.08 -22.47 15.33
C SER A 125 -12.17 -22.26 13.82
N ILE A 126 -11.85 -21.03 13.40
CA ILE A 126 -11.63 -20.73 11.98
C ILE A 126 -10.39 -21.51 11.55
N SER A 127 -10.50 -22.33 10.52
CA SER A 127 -9.37 -23.14 10.05
C SER A 127 -8.31 -22.25 9.40
N GLY A 128 -7.06 -22.36 9.85
CA GLY A 128 -5.94 -21.66 9.22
C GLY A 128 -5.66 -22.08 7.76
N SER A 129 -6.31 -23.15 7.27
CA SER A 129 -6.29 -23.53 5.85
C SER A 129 -6.92 -22.47 4.93
N LEU A 130 -7.82 -21.63 5.46
CA LEU A 130 -8.39 -20.51 4.70
C LEU A 130 -7.32 -19.55 4.19
N GLY A 131 -6.19 -19.40 4.90
CA GLY A 131 -5.07 -18.57 4.45
C GLY A 131 -4.43 -19.00 3.12
N ASN A 132 -4.79 -20.15 2.56
CA ASN A 132 -4.37 -20.57 1.22
C ASN A 132 -5.17 -19.91 0.09
N LEU A 133 -6.30 -19.28 0.41
CA LEU A 133 -7.22 -18.65 -0.55
C LEU A 133 -6.75 -17.24 -0.92
N VAL A 134 -5.55 -17.15 -1.47
CA VAL A 134 -4.81 -15.88 -1.68
C VAL A 134 -5.50 -14.89 -2.62
N LYS A 135 -6.50 -15.33 -3.40
CA LYS A 135 -7.30 -14.48 -4.30
C LYS A 135 -8.53 -13.86 -3.65
N LEU A 136 -8.85 -14.20 -2.40
CA LEU A 136 -10.02 -13.65 -1.73
C LEU A 136 -9.92 -12.13 -1.61
N TYR A 137 -10.95 -11.43 -2.07
CA TYR A 137 -11.17 -10.00 -1.82
C TYR A 137 -12.30 -9.76 -0.81
N TYR A 138 -13.23 -10.70 -0.65
CA TYR A 138 -14.35 -10.62 0.30
C TYR A 138 -14.49 -11.92 1.10
N LEU A 139 -14.45 -11.79 2.43
CA LEU A 139 -14.65 -12.88 3.38
C LEU A 139 -15.61 -12.46 4.49
N ASN A 140 -16.79 -13.10 4.52
CA ASN A 140 -17.78 -12.88 5.55
C ASN A 140 -18.10 -14.18 6.30
N LEU A 141 -17.70 -14.24 7.56
CA LEU A 141 -17.97 -15.34 8.49
C LEU A 141 -18.87 -14.90 9.66
N SER A 142 -19.46 -13.71 9.56
CA SER A 142 -20.23 -13.10 10.65
C SER A 142 -21.46 -13.92 11.04
N ASN A 143 -21.95 -13.70 12.26
CA ASN A 143 -23.19 -14.31 12.75
C ASN A 143 -23.16 -15.84 12.68
N ASN A 144 -22.14 -16.42 13.32
CA ASN A 144 -21.91 -17.85 13.46
C ASN A 144 -21.54 -18.16 14.93
N GLN A 145 -21.00 -19.34 15.18
CA GLN A 145 -20.57 -19.82 16.50
C GLN A 145 -19.05 -20.09 16.54
N PHE A 146 -18.26 -19.40 15.70
CA PHE A 146 -16.81 -19.57 15.69
C PHE A 146 -16.19 -19.12 17.02
N SER A 147 -15.20 -19.85 17.51
CA SER A 147 -14.56 -19.62 18.81
C SER A 147 -13.05 -19.82 18.74
N GLY A 148 -12.32 -19.45 19.79
CA GLY A 148 -10.85 -19.47 19.78
C GLY A 148 -10.25 -18.23 19.12
N GLU A 149 -9.00 -18.32 18.69
CA GLU A 149 -8.25 -17.18 18.12
C GLU A 149 -8.56 -16.93 16.65
N ILE A 150 -8.31 -15.69 16.19
CA ILE A 150 -8.23 -15.37 14.76
C ILE A 150 -6.94 -16.02 14.22
N PRO A 151 -6.98 -16.89 13.19
CA PRO A 151 -5.79 -17.62 12.75
C PRO A 151 -4.72 -16.68 12.17
N ILE A 152 -3.48 -16.82 12.64
CA ILE A 152 -2.33 -16.06 12.13
C ILE A 152 -2.15 -16.25 10.62
N LYS A 153 -2.50 -17.43 10.08
CA LYS A 153 -2.39 -17.75 8.65
C LYS A 153 -3.26 -16.89 7.73
N LEU A 154 -4.24 -16.14 8.26
CA LEU A 154 -5.02 -15.17 7.47
C LEU A 154 -4.17 -13.99 6.97
N GLU A 155 -2.94 -13.82 7.49
CA GLU A 155 -1.96 -12.83 7.01
C GLU A 155 -1.65 -12.91 5.51
N LYS A 156 -1.88 -14.08 4.89
CA LYS A 156 -1.63 -14.35 3.47
C LYS A 156 -2.68 -13.74 2.53
N PHE A 157 -3.70 -13.10 3.08
CA PHE A 157 -4.77 -12.46 2.33
C PHE A 157 -4.37 -11.06 1.85
N PHE A 158 -3.44 -11.02 0.89
CA PHE A 158 -2.92 -9.77 0.34
C PHE A 158 -3.95 -8.96 -0.45
N HIS A 159 -5.01 -9.60 -0.95
CA HIS A 159 -6.06 -8.96 -1.76
C HIS A 159 -7.38 -8.72 -1.01
N LEU A 160 -7.47 -9.12 0.26
CA LEU A 160 -8.71 -9.04 1.02
C LEU A 160 -9.04 -7.59 1.34
N ALA A 161 -10.19 -7.13 0.84
CA ALA A 161 -10.70 -5.78 1.05
C ALA A 161 -11.77 -5.71 2.14
N ASP A 162 -12.56 -6.77 2.28
CA ASP A 162 -13.66 -6.84 3.25
C ASP A 162 -13.55 -8.10 4.11
N LEU A 163 -13.35 -7.91 5.41
CA LEU A 163 -13.31 -8.96 6.41
C LEU A 163 -14.36 -8.70 7.49
N ASP A 164 -15.38 -9.56 7.52
CA ASP A 164 -16.39 -9.54 8.58
C ASP A 164 -16.36 -10.85 9.38
N LEU A 165 -15.94 -10.75 10.64
CA LEU A 165 -15.92 -11.83 11.63
C LEU A 165 -16.87 -11.54 12.80
N SER A 166 -17.73 -10.52 12.68
CA SER A 166 -18.59 -10.05 13.77
C SER A 166 -19.61 -11.09 14.21
N HIS A 167 -20.18 -10.93 15.41
CA HIS A 167 -21.20 -11.82 15.95
C HIS A 167 -20.75 -13.30 15.97
N ASN A 168 -19.63 -13.54 16.64
CA ASN A 168 -19.07 -14.86 16.90
C ASN A 168 -18.62 -14.93 18.38
N PHE A 169 -17.92 -16.00 18.75
CA PHE A 169 -17.31 -16.19 20.07
C PHE A 169 -15.77 -16.13 20.00
N LEU A 170 -15.20 -15.41 19.02
CA LEU A 170 -13.75 -15.28 18.87
C LEU A 170 -13.15 -14.59 20.10
N GLY A 171 -12.08 -15.16 20.63
CA GLY A 171 -11.41 -14.70 21.85
C GLY A 171 -9.94 -14.39 21.62
N GLU A 172 -9.19 -14.31 22.73
CA GLU A 172 -7.77 -13.95 22.73
C GLU A 172 -7.50 -12.56 22.12
N GLU A 173 -6.25 -12.26 21.80
CA GLU A 173 -5.85 -10.99 21.21
C GLU A 173 -6.08 -10.95 19.69
N ILE A 174 -6.24 -9.75 19.14
CA ILE A 174 -6.19 -9.56 17.69
C ILE A 174 -4.73 -9.80 17.25
N PRO A 175 -4.45 -10.81 16.41
CA PRO A 175 -3.08 -11.14 16.02
C PRO A 175 -2.46 -9.99 15.23
N SER A 176 -1.17 -9.72 15.46
CA SER A 176 -0.44 -8.62 14.82
C SER A 176 -0.44 -8.72 13.30
N GLN A 177 -0.56 -9.94 12.79
CA GLN A 177 -0.51 -10.24 11.37
C GLN A 177 -1.74 -9.76 10.60
N VAL A 178 -2.84 -9.39 11.29
CA VAL A 178 -3.94 -8.64 10.66
C VAL A 178 -3.43 -7.31 10.09
N CYS A 179 -2.42 -6.70 10.72
CA CYS A 179 -1.81 -5.48 10.20
C CYS A 179 -1.05 -5.68 8.87
N SER A 180 -0.72 -6.92 8.51
CA SER A 180 -0.09 -7.23 7.21
C SER A 180 -1.11 -7.23 6.06
N MET A 181 -2.42 -7.24 6.35
CA MET A 181 -3.50 -7.24 5.35
C MET A 181 -3.75 -5.83 4.81
N GLN A 182 -2.83 -5.30 4.00
CA GLN A 182 -2.84 -3.89 3.58
C GLN A 182 -3.92 -3.50 2.59
N SER A 183 -4.50 -4.46 1.88
CA SER A 183 -5.65 -4.22 1.01
C SER A 183 -6.95 -4.11 1.79
N LEU A 184 -6.94 -4.36 3.11
CA LEU A 184 -8.13 -4.39 3.92
C LEU A 184 -8.72 -2.98 4.07
N GLU A 185 -9.92 -2.80 3.52
CA GLU A 185 -10.67 -1.54 3.54
C GLU A 185 -11.72 -1.55 4.66
N LYS A 186 -12.30 -2.71 4.94
CA LYS A 186 -13.32 -2.90 5.97
C LYS A 186 -12.97 -4.05 6.89
N LEU A 187 -12.94 -3.76 8.17
CA LEU A 187 -12.75 -4.76 9.22
C LEU A 187 -13.88 -4.68 10.23
N ASN A 188 -14.67 -5.74 10.31
CA ASN A 188 -15.72 -5.87 11.31
C ASN A 188 -15.43 -7.05 12.24
N LEU A 189 -15.15 -6.75 13.50
CA LEU A 189 -14.88 -7.68 14.60
C LEU A 189 -15.91 -7.53 15.73
N ALA A 190 -16.98 -6.77 15.51
CA ALA A 190 -17.99 -6.46 16.51
C ALA A 190 -18.58 -7.71 17.16
N HIS A 191 -19.06 -7.60 18.40
CA HIS A 191 -19.77 -8.68 19.10
C HIS A 191 -18.99 -10.01 19.12
N ASN A 192 -17.79 -9.96 19.68
CA ASN A 192 -16.94 -11.11 19.94
C ASN A 192 -16.45 -11.09 21.40
N ASN A 193 -15.53 -11.96 21.75
CA ASN A 193 -14.90 -12.08 23.06
C ASN A 193 -13.41 -11.67 23.02
N LEU A 194 -12.99 -10.88 22.02
CA LEU A 194 -11.60 -10.46 21.80
C LEU A 194 -11.12 -9.60 22.95
N SER A 195 -9.88 -9.78 23.36
CA SER A 195 -9.25 -9.09 24.49
C SER A 195 -7.86 -8.59 24.08
N GLY A 196 -7.06 -8.11 25.03
CA GLY A 196 -5.75 -7.53 24.69
C GLY A 196 -5.85 -6.08 24.23
N PHE A 197 -4.71 -5.56 23.79
CA PHE A 197 -4.58 -4.21 23.27
C PHE A 197 -4.79 -4.18 21.76
N ILE A 198 -5.34 -3.06 21.26
CA ILE A 198 -5.34 -2.81 19.81
C ILE A 198 -3.91 -2.44 19.44
N GLN A 199 -3.32 -3.20 18.52
CA GLN A 199 -1.91 -3.02 18.20
C GLN A 199 -1.64 -1.68 17.50
N ARG A 200 -0.46 -1.10 17.77
CA ARG A 200 -0.07 0.17 17.14
C ARG A 200 0.08 0.08 15.62
N CYS A 201 0.32 -1.10 15.08
CA CYS A 201 0.42 -1.29 13.63
C CYS A 201 -0.88 -0.93 12.87
N PHE A 202 -2.03 -0.88 13.54
CA PHE A 202 -3.26 -0.33 12.96
C PHE A 202 -3.16 1.15 12.58
N GLU A 203 -2.18 1.90 13.11
CA GLU A 203 -1.86 3.28 12.67
C GLU A 203 -1.34 3.32 11.23
N GLU A 204 -0.67 2.24 10.80
CA GLU A 204 -0.04 2.10 9.47
C GLU A 204 -0.98 1.45 8.44
N MET A 205 -2.16 0.97 8.86
CA MET A 205 -3.17 0.40 7.97
C MET A 205 -3.93 1.51 7.21
N HIS A 206 -3.25 2.23 6.32
CA HIS A 206 -3.81 3.39 5.62
C HIS A 206 -4.96 3.05 4.66
N GLY A 207 -5.06 1.80 4.21
CA GLY A 207 -6.18 1.32 3.38
C GLY A 207 -7.47 1.10 4.17
N LEU A 208 -7.39 0.97 5.49
CA LEU A 208 -8.55 0.69 6.33
C LEU A 208 -9.40 1.97 6.45
N VAL A 209 -10.63 1.89 5.94
CA VAL A 209 -11.60 2.99 5.93
C VAL A 209 -12.69 2.77 6.97
N TYR A 210 -13.12 1.52 7.14
CA TYR A 210 -14.16 1.13 8.08
C TYR A 210 -13.61 0.16 9.11
N ILE A 211 -13.87 0.46 10.39
CA ILE A 211 -13.58 -0.46 11.48
C ILE A 211 -14.74 -0.49 12.46
N ASP A 212 -15.15 -1.70 12.85
CA ASP A 212 -16.04 -1.93 13.97
C ASP A 212 -15.46 -3.03 14.86
N ILE A 213 -15.16 -2.66 16.10
CA ILE A 213 -14.62 -3.54 17.14
C ILE A 213 -15.52 -3.54 18.38
N SER A 214 -16.75 -3.04 18.24
CA SER A 214 -17.68 -2.85 19.34
C SER A 214 -18.02 -4.17 20.05
N TYR A 215 -18.41 -4.06 21.32
CA TYR A 215 -18.84 -5.21 22.14
C TYR A 215 -17.80 -6.35 22.17
N ASN A 216 -16.56 -5.99 22.52
CA ASN A 216 -15.48 -6.91 22.85
C ASN A 216 -14.93 -6.63 24.27
N LYS A 217 -13.78 -7.21 24.61
CA LYS A 217 -13.04 -7.00 25.88
C LYS A 217 -11.70 -6.28 25.64
N LEU A 218 -11.61 -5.46 24.59
CA LEU A 218 -10.40 -4.74 24.23
C LEU A 218 -10.11 -3.61 25.23
N HIS A 219 -8.83 -3.27 25.39
CA HIS A 219 -8.38 -2.23 26.31
C HIS A 219 -7.12 -1.50 25.80
N GLY A 220 -6.78 -0.38 26.43
CA GLY A 220 -5.62 0.43 26.07
C GLY A 220 -5.93 1.57 25.10
N PRO A 221 -4.90 2.23 24.56
CA PRO A 221 -5.07 3.38 23.68
C PRO A 221 -5.69 2.97 22.34
N ILE A 222 -6.63 3.76 21.85
CA ILE A 222 -7.18 3.62 20.51
C ILE A 222 -6.15 4.15 19.50
N PRO A 223 -5.77 3.39 18.46
CA PRO A 223 -4.77 3.81 17.47
C PRO A 223 -5.16 5.11 16.75
N ASN A 224 -4.16 5.94 16.47
CA ASN A 224 -4.34 7.23 15.81
C ASN A 224 -4.44 7.12 14.27
N SER A 225 -5.31 6.24 13.76
CA SER A 225 -5.50 6.03 12.31
C SER A 225 -6.77 6.71 11.77
N ALA A 226 -6.87 6.90 10.45
CA ALA A 226 -8.05 7.48 9.82
C ALA A 226 -9.31 6.64 10.07
N ALA A 227 -9.22 5.31 10.06
CA ALA A 227 -10.33 4.40 10.36
C ALA A 227 -10.92 4.67 11.75
N PHE A 228 -10.07 4.71 12.79
CA PHE A 228 -10.52 4.90 14.18
C PHE A 228 -11.03 6.33 14.44
N LYS A 229 -10.48 7.34 13.76
CA LYS A 229 -10.95 8.74 13.89
C LYS A 229 -12.33 8.97 13.28
N HIS A 230 -12.59 8.35 12.13
CA HIS A 230 -13.87 8.47 11.44
C HIS A 230 -14.90 7.42 11.88
N ALA A 231 -14.48 6.42 12.65
CA ALA A 231 -15.39 5.41 13.21
C ALA A 231 -16.46 6.08 14.10
N PRO A 232 -17.73 5.73 13.92
CA PRO A 232 -18.79 6.20 14.81
C PRO A 232 -18.56 5.64 16.23
N MET A 233 -19.10 6.30 17.26
CA MET A 233 -18.92 5.85 18.65
C MET A 233 -19.42 4.42 18.86
N GLU A 234 -20.48 4.06 18.15
CA GLU A 234 -21.12 2.76 18.16
C GLU A 234 -20.17 1.64 17.71
N ALA A 235 -19.18 1.95 16.87
CA ALA A 235 -18.21 0.99 16.35
C ALA A 235 -17.06 0.69 17.35
N LEU A 236 -16.97 1.44 18.45
CA LEU A 236 -15.92 1.28 19.48
C LEU A 236 -16.50 0.92 20.86
N GLN A 237 -17.81 1.10 21.04
CA GLN A 237 -18.50 0.91 22.32
C GLN A 237 -18.41 -0.51 22.87
N GLY A 238 -18.78 -0.72 24.13
CA GLY A 238 -18.77 -2.06 24.76
C GLY A 238 -17.38 -2.52 25.22
N ASN A 239 -16.29 -1.89 24.77
CA ASN A 239 -14.93 -2.14 25.24
C ASN A 239 -14.54 -1.23 26.42
N LYS A 240 -14.77 -1.70 27.65
CA LYS A 240 -14.63 -0.88 28.87
C LYS A 240 -13.23 -0.32 29.14
N GLY A 241 -12.19 -0.92 28.55
CA GLY A 241 -10.79 -0.55 28.80
C GLY A 241 -10.17 0.38 27.78
N LEU A 242 -10.90 0.79 26.72
CA LEU A 242 -10.37 1.66 25.68
C LEU A 242 -10.26 3.12 26.17
N CYS A 243 -9.20 3.79 25.73
CA CYS A 243 -8.93 5.19 26.05
C CYS A 243 -8.30 5.93 24.86
N GLY A 244 -8.37 7.25 24.82
CA GLY A 244 -7.74 8.04 23.77
C GLY A 244 -8.42 9.39 23.55
N ASP A 245 -7.88 10.19 22.63
CA ASP A 245 -8.40 11.52 22.28
C ASP A 245 -9.57 11.42 21.28
N ILE A 246 -10.52 10.51 21.57
CA ILE A 246 -11.72 10.28 20.77
C ILE A 246 -12.93 10.62 21.63
N LYS A 247 -13.88 11.37 21.06
CA LYS A 247 -15.10 11.80 21.75
C LYS A 247 -15.83 10.57 22.32
N GLY A 248 -16.18 10.61 23.61
CA GLY A 248 -16.89 9.51 24.28
C GLY A 248 -15.99 8.49 25.01
N PHE A 249 -14.67 8.56 24.83
CA PHE A 249 -13.70 7.72 25.53
C PHE A 249 -12.88 8.51 26.56
N PRO A 250 -12.47 7.89 27.68
CA PRO A 250 -11.61 8.54 28.66
C PRO A 250 -10.21 8.78 28.08
N SER A 251 -9.55 9.88 28.47
CA SER A 251 -8.14 10.09 28.15
C SER A 251 -7.27 9.01 28.82
N CYS A 252 -6.27 8.50 28.09
CA CYS A 252 -5.37 7.49 28.64
C CYS A 252 -4.58 8.07 29.82
N LYS A 253 -4.76 7.50 31.01
CA LYS A 253 -3.96 7.88 32.18
C LYS A 253 -2.51 7.44 31.95
N ALA A 254 -1.57 8.38 31.86
CA ALA A 254 -0.15 8.07 31.86
C ALA A 254 0.17 7.32 33.17
N SER A 255 0.43 6.02 33.07
CA SER A 255 0.88 5.20 34.19
C SER A 255 2.16 5.82 34.77
N LYS A 256 2.07 6.39 35.97
CA LYS A 256 3.24 6.69 36.80
C LYS A 256 3.73 5.37 37.40
N SER A 257 4.38 4.55 36.59
CA SER A 257 5.10 3.35 37.00
C SER A 257 6.41 3.31 36.19
N ASP A 258 7.52 2.91 36.79
CA ASP A 258 8.86 2.73 36.18
C ASP A 258 9.81 3.93 35.94
N LYS A 259 9.48 5.15 36.34
CA LYS A 259 10.48 6.26 36.34
C LYS A 259 11.26 6.44 37.64
N GLN A 260 10.90 5.74 38.73
CA GLN A 260 11.53 5.94 40.04
C GLN A 260 12.57 4.89 40.43
N ALA A 261 12.54 3.70 39.83
CA ALA A 261 13.53 2.64 40.06
C ALA A 261 14.84 2.88 39.28
N SER A 262 14.75 3.31 38.01
CA SER A 262 15.93 3.54 37.14
C SER A 262 16.80 4.71 37.57
N ARG A 263 16.22 5.74 38.21
CA ARG A 263 16.97 6.92 38.68
C ARG A 263 17.85 6.62 39.89
N LYS A 264 17.50 5.64 40.73
CA LYS A 264 18.35 5.20 41.85
C LYS A 264 19.54 4.36 41.38
N ILE A 265 19.37 3.54 40.34
CA ILE A 265 20.44 2.69 39.78
C ILE A 265 21.52 3.54 39.09
N TRP A 266 21.12 4.55 38.32
CA TRP A 266 22.06 5.44 37.62
C TRP A 266 22.97 6.24 38.56
N VAL A 267 22.43 6.69 39.71
CA VAL A 267 23.21 7.47 40.68
C VAL A 267 24.25 6.62 41.42
N VAL A 268 23.94 5.35 41.70
CA VAL A 268 24.82 4.46 42.49
C VAL A 268 25.93 3.83 41.64
N ILE A 269 25.71 3.60 40.35
CA ILE A 269 26.71 2.91 39.49
C ILE A 269 27.54 3.91 38.68
N VAL A 270 26.93 4.95 38.11
CA VAL A 270 27.61 5.78 37.10
C VAL A 270 28.48 6.87 37.71
N PHE A 271 28.05 7.48 38.83
CA PHE A 271 28.85 8.51 39.50
C PHE A 271 30.17 8.00 40.10
N PRO A 272 30.25 6.81 40.72
CA PRO A 272 31.52 6.26 41.18
C PRO A 272 32.49 5.90 40.03
N LEU A 273 31.95 5.42 38.91
CA LEU A 273 32.74 5.07 37.72
C LEU A 273 33.30 6.32 36.99
N LEU A 274 32.54 7.40 36.93
CA LEU A 274 33.03 8.68 36.41
C LEU A 274 34.07 9.32 37.33
N GLY A 275 33.89 9.20 38.65
CA GLY A 275 34.87 9.67 39.64
C GLY A 275 36.20 8.90 39.59
N SER A 276 36.15 7.57 39.42
CA SER A 276 37.36 6.75 39.28
C SER A 276 38.07 7.01 37.95
N PHE A 277 37.33 7.24 36.87
CA PHE A 277 37.89 7.58 35.56
C PHE A 277 38.57 8.97 35.56
N ALA A 278 37.99 9.96 36.25
CA ALA A 278 38.60 11.28 36.40
C ALA A 278 39.91 11.25 37.21
N LEU A 279 39.96 10.43 38.28
CA LEU A 279 41.17 10.22 39.07
C LEU A 279 42.28 9.52 38.27
N LEU A 280 41.91 8.54 37.42
CA LEU A 280 42.85 7.85 36.56
C LEU A 280 43.47 8.80 35.50
N ILE A 281 42.66 9.66 34.88
CA ILE A 281 43.14 10.67 33.92
C ILE A 281 44.06 11.69 34.61
N SER A 282 43.76 12.11 35.84
CA SER A 282 44.61 13.03 36.61
C SER A 282 45.97 12.42 36.96
N LEU A 283 46.02 11.12 37.30
CA LEU A 283 47.27 10.41 37.60
C LEU A 283 48.11 10.17 36.34
N ILE A 284 47.47 9.89 35.21
CA ILE A 284 48.13 9.78 33.90
C ILE A 284 48.67 11.16 33.45
N GLY A 285 47.92 12.24 33.66
CA GLY A 285 48.36 13.61 33.36
C GLY A 285 49.60 14.02 34.15
N LEU A 286 49.67 13.70 35.45
CA LEU A 286 50.86 13.93 36.28
C LEU A 286 52.06 13.10 35.81
N PHE A 287 51.85 11.87 35.37
CA PHE A 287 52.90 11.00 34.82
C PHE A 287 53.48 11.55 33.49
N PHE A 288 52.64 12.12 32.62
CA PHE A 288 53.09 12.75 31.37
C PHE A 288 53.77 14.11 31.58
N MET A 289 53.35 14.88 32.59
CA MET A 289 54.02 16.14 32.97
C MET A 289 55.46 15.91 33.46
N PHE A 290 55.73 14.78 34.11
CA PHE A 290 57.09 14.40 34.52
C PHE A 290 57.97 13.82 33.38
N ARG A 291 57.40 13.48 32.21
CA ARG A 291 58.14 12.84 31.11
C ARG A 291 58.32 13.67 29.84
N ARG A 292 57.81 14.90 29.76
CA ARG A 292 58.02 15.76 28.58
C ARG A 292 58.70 17.08 28.93
N ARG A 293 59.96 16.94 29.35
CA ARG A 293 61.00 17.95 29.11
C ARG A 293 62.00 17.34 28.13
N SER A 294 61.60 17.11 26.89
CA SER A 294 62.55 16.93 25.79
C SER A 294 61.88 17.00 24.42
N SER A 295 62.45 17.89 23.62
CA SER A 295 62.52 17.93 22.16
C SER A 295 61.32 18.41 21.34
N SER A 296 61.68 19.41 20.54
CA SER A 296 60.92 20.28 19.65
C SER A 296 60.95 19.79 18.19
N GLN A 297 60.27 20.57 17.33
CA GLN A 297 60.38 20.71 15.86
C GLN A 297 59.46 19.83 15.00
N THR A 298 58.93 20.22 13.82
CA THR A 298 58.50 21.48 13.15
C THR A 298 57.81 21.02 11.86
N GLN A 299 56.75 21.70 11.40
CA GLN A 299 56.26 21.81 9.99
C GLN A 299 55.88 20.50 9.24
N GLN A 300 54.98 20.43 8.25
CA GLN A 300 54.71 21.33 7.13
C GLN A 300 53.39 20.91 6.47
N SER A 301 52.60 21.89 6.03
CA SER A 301 51.43 21.72 5.16
C SER A 301 51.85 21.65 3.69
N SER A 302 51.30 20.69 2.93
CA SER A 302 51.31 20.68 1.46
C SER A 302 49.91 20.38 0.92
N PRO A 303 49.50 21.02 -0.19
CA PRO A 303 48.17 20.90 -0.77
C PRO A 303 48.10 19.67 -1.68
N GLY A 304 47.12 18.79 -1.44
CA GLY A 304 46.87 17.61 -2.25
C GLY A 304 45.52 17.70 -2.94
N ASN A 305 45.56 17.77 -4.28
CA ASN A 305 44.57 17.34 -5.27
C ASN A 305 43.09 17.34 -4.84
N ALA A 306 42.32 18.29 -5.39
CA ALA A 306 40.87 18.31 -5.32
C ALA A 306 40.30 16.98 -5.86
N PRO A 307 39.60 16.18 -5.03
CA PRO A 307 38.81 15.06 -5.52
C PRO A 307 37.59 15.61 -6.26
N GLY A 308 37.23 14.99 -7.39
CA GLY A 308 36.06 15.36 -8.18
C GLY A 308 34.81 15.57 -7.31
N PHE A 309 34.17 16.71 -7.49
CA PHE A 309 33.14 17.29 -6.62
C PHE A 309 31.82 16.49 -6.54
N LEU A 310 31.69 15.39 -7.27
CA LEU A 310 30.41 14.70 -7.49
C LEU A 310 30.45 13.21 -7.13
N SER A 311 31.03 12.90 -5.97
CA SER A 311 30.58 11.73 -5.23
C SER A 311 29.44 12.19 -4.32
N VAL A 312 28.32 11.49 -4.35
CA VAL A 312 27.08 11.71 -3.56
C VAL A 312 27.31 11.92 -2.04
N LEU A 313 28.54 11.76 -1.56
CA LEU A 313 28.94 11.83 -0.16
C LEU A 313 29.62 13.15 0.26
N THR A 314 29.81 14.13 -0.64
CA THR A 314 30.49 15.41 -0.30
C THR A 314 29.77 16.66 -0.79
N PHE A 315 28.43 16.66 -0.80
CA PHE A 315 27.68 17.90 -1.04
C PHE A 315 27.77 18.81 0.19
N ASP A 316 28.75 19.72 0.22
CA ASP A 316 28.76 20.82 1.19
C ASP A 316 27.70 21.86 0.76
N GLY A 317 26.50 21.72 1.33
CA GLY A 317 25.30 22.42 0.87
C GLY A 317 25.35 23.96 0.95
N LYS A 318 26.36 24.54 1.59
CA LYS A 318 26.57 25.99 1.58
C LYS A 318 27.33 26.47 0.34
N ILE A 319 28.40 25.77 -0.05
CA ILE A 319 29.22 26.12 -1.21
C ILE A 319 28.43 25.89 -2.50
N ALA A 320 27.74 24.76 -2.60
CA ALA A 320 26.92 24.44 -3.76
C ALA A 320 25.73 25.40 -3.95
N TYR A 321 25.18 25.96 -2.87
CA TYR A 321 24.12 26.97 -2.97
C TYR A 321 24.62 28.27 -3.60
N GLU A 322 25.74 28.81 -3.12
CA GLU A 322 26.29 30.08 -3.60
C GLU A 322 26.74 29.99 -5.07
N GLU A 323 27.31 28.85 -5.47
CA GLU A 323 27.73 28.61 -6.86
C GLU A 323 26.53 28.49 -7.82
N ILE A 324 25.49 27.75 -7.46
CA ILE A 324 24.29 27.59 -8.29
C ILE A 324 23.54 28.91 -8.44
N VAL A 325 23.36 29.66 -7.35
CA VAL A 325 22.74 30.99 -7.40
C VAL A 325 23.56 31.93 -8.30
N ARG A 326 24.89 31.90 -8.23
CA ARG A 326 25.75 32.70 -9.10
C ARG A 326 25.67 32.26 -10.57
N ALA A 327 25.73 30.97 -10.83
CA ALA A 327 25.72 30.38 -12.18
C ALA A 327 24.36 30.55 -12.91
N THR A 328 23.28 30.78 -12.15
CA THR A 328 21.94 31.04 -12.69
C THR A 328 21.54 32.51 -12.62
N ASN A 329 22.45 33.40 -12.20
CA ASN A 329 22.16 34.83 -11.95
C ASN A 329 20.93 35.06 -11.06
N ASP A 330 20.87 34.39 -9.91
CA ASP A 330 19.71 34.34 -8.98
C ASP A 330 18.43 33.78 -9.62
N PHE A 331 18.58 32.75 -10.46
CA PHE A 331 17.50 32.09 -11.21
C PHE A 331 16.80 33.05 -12.17
N ASP A 332 17.59 33.74 -12.98
CA ASP A 332 17.14 34.62 -14.05
C ASP A 332 16.42 33.83 -15.17
N GLU A 333 15.40 34.44 -15.79
CA GLU A 333 14.61 33.83 -16.86
C GLU A 333 15.46 33.46 -18.10
N GLU A 334 16.57 34.17 -18.36
CA GLU A 334 17.48 33.83 -19.46
C GLU A 334 18.10 32.43 -19.34
N HIS A 335 18.22 31.93 -18.11
CA HIS A 335 18.76 30.60 -17.83
C HIS A 335 17.66 29.53 -17.75
N CYS A 336 16.37 29.92 -17.80
CA CYS A 336 15.26 29.00 -17.68
C CYS A 336 15.06 28.20 -18.97
N ILE A 337 15.17 26.88 -18.87
CA ILE A 337 14.99 25.94 -19.99
C ILE A 337 13.62 25.26 -19.99
N GLY A 338 12.82 25.47 -18.94
CA GLY A 338 11.45 24.95 -18.86
C GLY A 338 10.77 25.32 -17.55
N THR A 339 9.47 25.58 -17.61
CA THR A 339 8.63 25.85 -16.42
C THR A 339 7.44 24.91 -16.41
N GLY A 340 7.16 24.29 -15.26
CA GLY A 340 6.01 23.42 -15.02
C GLY A 340 5.29 23.77 -13.72
N GLY A 341 4.23 23.04 -13.38
CA GLY A 341 3.41 23.32 -12.18
C GLY A 341 4.22 23.28 -10.87
N GLN A 342 5.14 22.33 -10.77
CA GLN A 342 5.95 22.07 -9.57
C GLN A 342 7.20 22.95 -9.43
N GLY A 343 7.64 23.61 -10.50
CA GLY A 343 8.89 24.38 -10.50
C GLY A 343 9.41 24.74 -11.89
N SER A 344 10.57 25.40 -11.90
CA SER A 344 11.26 25.85 -13.10
C SER A 344 12.66 25.22 -13.17
N VAL A 345 13.07 24.78 -14.35
CA VAL A 345 14.38 24.17 -14.61
C VAL A 345 15.28 25.20 -15.28
N TYR A 346 16.51 25.31 -14.78
CA TYR A 346 17.52 26.26 -15.24
C TYR A 346 18.77 25.53 -15.72
N ARG A 347 19.38 25.99 -16.80
CA ARG A 347 20.73 25.58 -17.19
C ARG A 347 21.74 26.39 -16.39
N ALA A 348 22.65 25.72 -15.71
CA ALA A 348 23.72 26.36 -14.95
C ALA A 348 25.09 25.86 -15.41
N GLU A 349 26.03 26.78 -15.64
CA GLU A 349 27.42 26.46 -15.95
C GLU A 349 28.27 26.72 -14.72
N LEU A 350 28.80 25.65 -14.13
CA LEU A 350 29.57 25.71 -12.90
C LEU A 350 30.98 26.27 -13.16
N PRO A 351 31.67 26.81 -12.13
CA PRO A 351 33.06 27.29 -12.28
C PRO A 351 34.05 26.25 -12.78
N SER A 352 33.72 24.96 -12.61
CA SER A 352 34.48 23.82 -13.15
C SER A 352 34.37 23.67 -14.68
N GLY A 353 33.44 24.38 -15.33
CA GLY A 353 33.06 24.20 -16.73
C GLY A 353 32.00 23.12 -16.95
N GLU A 354 31.53 22.47 -15.88
CA GLU A 354 30.47 21.47 -15.96
C GLU A 354 29.09 22.15 -16.09
N ILE A 355 28.27 21.66 -17.02
CA ILE A 355 26.92 22.15 -17.24
C ILE A 355 25.94 21.21 -16.52
N VAL A 356 25.05 21.79 -15.72
CA VAL A 356 24.05 21.06 -14.94
C VAL A 356 22.66 21.62 -15.16
N ALA A 357 21.64 20.78 -14.97
CA ALA A 357 20.26 21.19 -14.94
C ALA A 357 19.81 21.38 -13.48
N VAL A 358 19.20 22.52 -13.18
CA VAL A 358 18.78 22.90 -11.81
C VAL A 358 17.27 23.08 -11.78
N LYS A 359 16.55 22.14 -11.17
CA LYS A 359 15.10 22.24 -10.97
C LYS A 359 14.83 22.97 -9.66
N LYS A 360 14.41 24.24 -9.74
CA LYS A 360 13.97 25.06 -8.60
C LYS A 360 12.48 24.92 -8.40
N PHE A 361 12.09 24.55 -7.19
CA PHE A 361 10.69 24.42 -6.78
C PHE A 361 10.13 25.79 -6.41
N HIS A 362 8.85 26.01 -6.68
CA HIS A 362 8.20 27.27 -6.33
C HIS A 362 8.13 27.44 -4.80
N SER A 363 8.40 28.65 -4.30
CA SER A 363 8.43 28.93 -2.85
C SER A 363 7.04 28.73 -2.24
N PRO A 364 6.91 28.16 -1.02
CA PRO A 364 5.62 27.96 -0.36
C PRO A 364 5.05 29.29 0.14
N LEU A 365 4.47 30.07 -0.77
CA LEU A 365 3.56 31.16 -0.43
C LEU A 365 2.21 30.56 -0.07
N LEU A 366 2.07 30.21 1.21
CA LEU A 366 0.82 30.18 1.96
C LEU A 366 -0.38 29.48 1.27
N SER A 367 -0.22 28.29 0.67
CA SER A 367 -1.37 27.42 0.35
C SER A 367 -1.08 25.99 -0.13
N GLU A 368 0.14 25.61 -0.55
CA GLU A 368 0.31 24.29 -1.20
C GLU A 368 1.30 23.37 -0.48
N MET A 369 0.76 22.47 0.36
CA MET A 369 1.49 21.33 0.96
C MET A 369 2.08 20.36 -0.11
N THR A 370 1.62 20.44 -1.36
CA THR A 370 1.96 19.52 -2.46
C THR A 370 3.37 19.72 -3.01
N CYS A 371 3.81 20.96 -3.24
CA CYS A 371 5.13 21.25 -3.83
C CYS A 371 6.29 20.81 -2.92
N GLN A 372 6.14 20.94 -1.59
CA GLN A 372 7.14 20.46 -0.64
C GLN A 372 7.23 18.93 -0.62
N GLN A 373 6.11 18.24 -0.85
CA GLN A 373 6.06 16.78 -0.89
C GLN A 373 6.73 16.22 -2.15
N GLU A 374 6.56 16.86 -3.30
CA GLU A 374 7.20 16.47 -4.57
C GLU A 374 8.73 16.61 -4.49
N PHE A 375 9.23 17.72 -3.95
CA PHE A 375 10.67 17.92 -3.72
C PHE A 375 11.26 16.79 -2.86
N LEU A 376 10.64 16.49 -1.71
CA LEU A 376 11.13 15.45 -0.80
C LEU A 376 11.07 14.06 -1.44
N ASN A 377 10.03 13.79 -2.23
CA ASN A 377 9.83 12.51 -2.88
C ASN A 377 10.84 12.27 -4.01
N GLU A 378 11.14 13.31 -4.79
CA GLU A 378 12.14 13.25 -5.84
C GLU A 378 13.55 13.05 -5.27
N VAL A 379 13.91 13.81 -4.22
CA VAL A 379 15.19 13.62 -3.51
C VAL A 379 15.31 12.19 -2.99
N LYS A 380 14.29 11.69 -2.30
CA LYS A 380 14.29 10.34 -1.75
C LYS A 380 14.50 9.28 -2.83
N SER A 381 13.72 9.35 -3.90
CA SER A 381 13.77 8.36 -4.99
C SER A 381 15.13 8.35 -5.67
N LEU A 382 15.65 9.53 -6.02
CA LEU A 382 16.92 9.67 -6.74
C LEU A 382 18.16 9.39 -5.89
N THR A 383 18.06 9.47 -4.55
CA THR A 383 19.15 9.01 -3.68
C THR A 383 19.27 7.49 -3.61
N GLU A 384 18.20 6.75 -3.92
CA GLU A 384 18.13 5.29 -3.82
C GLU A 384 18.37 4.58 -5.17
N ILE A 385 18.17 5.26 -6.30
CA ILE A 385 18.26 4.66 -7.64
C ILE A 385 19.47 5.16 -8.43
N ARG A 386 20.09 4.27 -9.22
CA ARG A 386 21.10 4.61 -10.22
C ARG A 386 21.02 3.65 -11.40
N HIS A 387 20.72 4.17 -12.58
CA HIS A 387 20.60 3.39 -13.80
C HIS A 387 20.99 4.25 -15.00
N ARG A 388 21.58 3.65 -16.04
CA ARG A 388 22.05 4.38 -17.24
C ARG A 388 20.93 5.11 -18.00
N ASN A 389 19.69 4.62 -17.89
CA ASN A 389 18.52 5.23 -18.55
C ASN A 389 17.65 6.04 -17.59
N ILE A 390 18.22 6.48 -16.46
CA ILE A 390 17.58 7.38 -15.50
C ILE A 390 18.50 8.58 -15.34
N VAL A 391 17.94 9.79 -15.37
CA VAL A 391 18.72 11.02 -15.26
C VAL A 391 19.60 11.00 -14.00
N LYS A 392 20.87 11.31 -14.18
CA LYS A 392 21.85 11.30 -13.10
C LYS A 392 21.59 12.46 -12.15
N PHE A 393 21.38 12.11 -10.89
CA PHE A 393 21.20 13.03 -9.78
C PHE A 393 22.54 13.38 -9.14
N TYR A 394 22.84 14.68 -9.03
CA TYR A 394 24.07 15.18 -8.42
C TYR A 394 23.88 15.61 -6.97
N GLY A 395 22.73 16.19 -6.62
CA GLY A 395 22.45 16.62 -5.27
C GLY A 395 21.22 17.52 -5.18
N PHE A 396 20.96 18.01 -3.98
CA PHE A 396 19.82 18.88 -3.70
C PHE A 396 20.21 19.96 -2.70
N CYS A 397 19.52 21.11 -2.76
CA CYS A 397 19.62 22.16 -1.77
C CYS A 397 18.25 22.39 -1.12
N SER A 398 18.25 22.44 0.22
CA SER A 398 17.10 22.87 1.01
C SER A 398 17.53 24.09 1.83
N HIS A 399 17.25 25.29 1.30
CA HIS A 399 17.60 26.57 1.92
C HIS A 399 16.35 27.41 2.16
N ALA A 400 16.39 28.34 3.13
CA ALA A 400 15.24 29.17 3.51
C ALA A 400 14.65 30.01 2.37
N ARG A 401 15.44 30.28 1.31
CA ARG A 401 14.99 31.04 0.12
C ARG A 401 14.70 30.16 -1.09
N HIS A 402 15.42 29.05 -1.26
CA HIS A 402 15.34 28.22 -2.46
C HIS A 402 15.42 26.73 -2.09
N SER A 403 14.54 25.94 -2.69
CA SER A 403 14.63 24.48 -2.72
C SER A 403 14.85 24.06 -4.17
N PHE A 404 15.94 23.36 -4.45
CA PHE A 404 16.25 22.92 -5.81
C PHE A 404 17.02 21.61 -5.85
N ILE A 405 16.93 20.93 -6.99
CA ILE A 405 17.63 19.68 -7.28
C ILE A 405 18.55 19.89 -8.49
N VAL A 406 19.74 19.31 -8.44
CA VAL A 406 20.77 19.39 -9.47
C VAL A 406 20.91 18.03 -10.16
N TYR A 407 20.79 18.04 -11.48
CA TYR A 407 20.90 16.87 -12.36
C TYR A 407 22.01 17.07 -13.38
N GLU A 408 22.39 15.99 -14.07
CA GLU A 408 23.07 16.12 -15.35
C GLU A 408 22.22 16.92 -16.33
N TYR A 409 22.89 17.72 -17.15
CA TYR A 409 22.27 18.42 -18.25
C TYR A 409 22.27 17.52 -19.50
N LEU A 410 21.12 17.35 -20.12
CA LEU A 410 20.95 16.56 -21.35
C LEU A 410 20.62 17.49 -22.52
N GLU A 411 21.52 17.57 -23.49
CA GLU A 411 21.59 18.63 -24.49
C GLU A 411 20.41 18.62 -25.46
N MET A 412 19.88 17.45 -25.79
CA MET A 412 18.75 17.33 -26.72
C MET A 412 17.41 17.63 -26.04
N GLY A 413 17.39 17.79 -24.71
CA GLY A 413 16.19 18.13 -23.96
C GLY A 413 15.16 17.00 -23.98
N SER A 414 13.87 17.36 -23.83
CA SER A 414 12.79 16.38 -23.76
C SER A 414 12.39 15.83 -25.13
N LEU A 415 11.98 14.56 -25.15
CA LEU A 415 11.41 13.92 -26.33
C LEU A 415 10.19 14.70 -26.87
N ALA A 416 9.39 15.31 -25.99
CA ALA A 416 8.29 16.18 -26.38
C ALA A 416 8.76 17.39 -27.22
N MET A 417 9.87 18.03 -26.83
CA MET A 417 10.44 19.15 -27.57
C MET A 417 10.91 18.71 -28.95
N ILE A 418 11.63 17.59 -29.04
CA ILE A 418 12.12 17.01 -30.30
C ILE A 418 10.96 16.65 -31.23
N LEU A 419 9.93 15.98 -30.71
CA LEU A 419 8.77 15.55 -31.50
C LEU A 419 7.86 16.70 -31.92
N SER A 420 7.90 17.83 -31.23
CA SER A 420 7.12 19.03 -31.57
C SER A 420 7.70 19.82 -32.75
N ASN A 421 8.98 19.64 -33.06
CA ASN A 421 9.66 20.28 -34.18
C ASN A 421 9.76 19.30 -35.36
N ALA A 422 9.19 19.66 -36.52
CA ALA A 422 9.16 18.79 -37.69
C ALA A 422 10.57 18.33 -38.13
N THR A 423 11.56 19.22 -38.11
CA THR A 423 12.93 18.90 -38.53
C THR A 423 13.60 17.94 -37.56
N SER A 424 13.56 18.23 -36.26
CA SER A 424 14.16 17.37 -35.23
C SER A 424 13.43 16.03 -35.10
N ALA A 425 12.12 16.00 -35.35
CA ALA A 425 11.33 14.77 -35.38
C ALA A 425 11.69 13.87 -36.57
N GLU A 426 12.07 14.46 -37.71
CA GLU A 426 12.56 13.74 -38.89
C GLU A 426 13.97 13.18 -38.66
N GLU A 427 14.85 13.95 -38.00
CA GLU A 427 16.20 13.51 -37.60
C GLU A 427 16.16 12.38 -36.56
N LEU A 428 15.16 12.38 -35.67
CA LEU A 428 14.86 11.25 -34.80
C LEU A 428 14.22 10.10 -35.60
N GLY A 429 15.04 9.48 -36.45
CA GLY A 429 14.65 8.37 -37.31
C GLY A 429 14.18 7.14 -36.53
N TRP A 430 13.67 6.14 -37.25
CA TRP A 430 13.07 4.96 -36.62
C TRP A 430 14.03 4.19 -35.72
N THR A 431 15.31 4.08 -36.11
CA THR A 431 16.33 3.41 -35.30
C THR A 431 16.55 4.12 -33.97
N GLN A 432 16.66 5.45 -33.98
CA GLN A 432 16.79 6.27 -32.77
C GLN A 432 15.54 6.14 -31.89
N ARG A 433 14.34 6.19 -32.48
CA ARG A 433 13.08 5.97 -31.73
C ARG A 433 13.04 4.59 -31.06
N MET A 434 13.57 3.56 -31.73
CA MET A 434 13.65 2.23 -31.14
C MET A 434 14.64 2.17 -29.96
N ASN A 435 15.76 2.89 -30.05
CA ASN A 435 16.70 3.04 -28.93
C ASN A 435 16.05 3.78 -27.75
N VAL A 436 15.25 4.81 -28.02
CA VAL A 436 14.49 5.53 -27.00
C VAL A 436 13.48 4.61 -26.31
N ILE A 437 12.70 3.84 -27.07
CA ILE A 437 11.75 2.85 -26.52
C ILE A 437 12.49 1.84 -25.62
N LYS A 438 13.63 1.33 -26.10
CA LYS A 438 14.44 0.39 -25.34
C LYS A 438 14.98 0.99 -24.05
N GLY A 439 15.51 2.21 -24.08
CA GLY A 439 16.03 2.89 -22.90
C GLY A 439 14.95 3.13 -21.84
N VAL A 440 13.74 3.57 -22.26
CA VAL A 440 12.60 3.73 -21.34
C VAL A 440 12.16 2.38 -20.76
N ALA A 441 12.11 1.32 -21.57
CA ALA A 441 11.76 -0.02 -21.11
C ALA A 441 12.78 -0.58 -20.12
N ASP A 442 14.09 -0.40 -20.38
CA ASP A 442 15.18 -0.81 -19.48
C ASP A 442 15.06 -0.06 -18.14
N ALA A 443 14.83 1.26 -18.15
CA ALA A 443 14.63 2.06 -16.95
C ALA A 443 13.43 1.58 -16.11
N LEU A 444 12.28 1.34 -16.75
CA LEU A 444 11.08 0.86 -16.07
C LEU A 444 11.24 -0.56 -15.55
N SER A 445 11.95 -1.43 -16.29
CA SER A 445 12.27 -2.77 -15.83
C SER A 445 13.11 -2.73 -14.56
N TYR A 446 14.14 -1.89 -14.53
CA TYR A 446 14.98 -1.68 -13.35
C TYR A 446 14.15 -1.19 -12.16
N LEU A 447 13.33 -0.14 -12.35
CA LEU A 447 12.50 0.42 -11.28
C LEU A 447 11.49 -0.59 -10.71
N HIS A 448 10.88 -1.41 -11.56
CA HIS A 448 9.83 -2.35 -11.15
C HIS A 448 10.37 -3.67 -10.59
N ASN A 449 11.54 -4.13 -11.04
CA ASN A 449 12.02 -5.48 -10.73
C ASN A 449 13.33 -5.50 -9.93
N ASP A 450 14.21 -4.52 -10.13
CA ASP A 450 15.55 -4.52 -9.54
C ASP A 450 15.64 -3.61 -8.30
N CYS A 451 14.77 -2.60 -8.19
CA CYS A 451 14.65 -1.78 -6.99
C CYS A 451 13.86 -2.52 -5.90
N PHE A 452 14.34 -2.44 -4.65
CA PHE A 452 13.61 -2.93 -3.47
C PHE A 452 13.47 -1.82 -2.43
N PRO A 453 12.23 -1.37 -2.14
CA PRO A 453 10.96 -1.76 -2.77
C PRO A 453 10.86 -1.34 -4.25
N PRO A 454 10.03 -2.02 -5.08
CA PRO A 454 9.77 -1.58 -6.46
C PRO A 454 9.29 -0.13 -6.51
N ILE A 455 9.67 0.63 -7.53
CA ILE A 455 9.32 2.04 -7.67
C ILE A 455 8.44 2.23 -8.90
N VAL A 456 7.25 2.78 -8.75
CA VAL A 456 6.39 3.19 -9.88
C VAL A 456 6.56 4.68 -10.10
N HIS A 457 6.99 5.06 -11.31
CA HIS A 457 7.25 6.46 -11.64
C HIS A 457 6.00 7.35 -11.65
N ARG A 458 4.84 6.81 -12.06
CA ARG A 458 3.52 7.48 -12.13
C ARG A 458 3.36 8.66 -13.10
N ASP A 459 4.44 9.12 -13.75
CA ASP A 459 4.39 10.20 -14.75
C ASP A 459 5.27 9.94 -15.98
N ILE A 460 5.17 8.75 -16.56
CA ILE A 460 5.90 8.46 -17.81
C ILE A 460 5.18 9.13 -18.97
N SER A 461 5.78 10.19 -19.50
CA SER A 461 5.32 10.94 -20.68
C SER A 461 6.50 11.40 -21.53
N SER A 462 6.26 11.86 -22.76
CA SER A 462 7.32 12.39 -23.63
C SER A 462 8.00 13.64 -23.07
N LYS A 463 7.39 14.34 -22.10
CA LYS A 463 8.00 15.49 -21.41
C LYS A 463 9.09 15.06 -20.42
N ASN A 464 8.95 13.86 -19.86
CA ASN A 464 9.79 13.34 -18.79
C ASN A 464 10.84 12.32 -19.29
N VAL A 465 10.94 12.14 -20.61
CA VAL A 465 12.01 11.39 -21.26
C VAL A 465 12.96 12.39 -21.90
N LEU A 466 14.18 12.47 -21.38
CA LEU A 466 15.24 13.34 -21.87
C LEU A 466 16.21 12.54 -22.75
N LEU A 467 16.80 13.18 -23.76
CA LEU A 467 17.78 12.54 -24.65
C LEU A 467 19.15 13.21 -24.52
N ASP A 468 20.21 12.40 -24.56
CA ASP A 468 21.58 12.87 -24.75
C ASP A 468 21.92 13.07 -26.24
N LEU A 469 23.17 13.43 -26.54
CA LEU A 469 23.67 13.65 -27.90
C LEU A 469 23.68 12.36 -28.76
N GLU A 470 23.68 11.19 -28.11
CA GLU A 470 23.63 9.87 -28.73
C GLU A 470 22.21 9.36 -28.94
N TYR A 471 21.19 10.15 -28.58
CA TYR A 471 19.76 9.79 -28.59
C TYR A 471 19.42 8.65 -27.62
N GLU A 472 20.22 8.43 -26.56
CA GLU A 472 19.84 7.53 -25.48
C GLU A 472 18.84 8.19 -24.53
N ALA A 473 17.82 7.42 -24.17
CA ALA A 473 16.74 7.90 -23.33
C ALA A 473 17.08 7.81 -21.84
N HIS A 474 16.80 8.91 -21.14
CA HIS A 474 16.94 9.07 -19.70
C HIS A 474 15.60 9.50 -19.10
N VAL A 475 15.03 8.64 -18.26
CA VAL A 475 13.79 8.94 -17.53
C VAL A 475 14.07 9.94 -16.41
N SER A 476 13.23 10.96 -16.30
CA SER A 476 13.36 12.08 -15.36
C SER A 476 12.03 12.38 -14.67
N ASP A 477 12.06 13.25 -13.66
CA ASP A 477 10.89 13.74 -12.92
C ASP A 477 10.22 12.72 -11.98
N PHE A 478 10.90 12.42 -10.89
CA PHE A 478 10.43 11.47 -9.88
C PHE A 478 9.54 12.12 -8.81
N GLY A 479 9.08 13.36 -9.02
CA GLY A 479 8.31 14.15 -8.05
C GLY A 479 7.06 13.44 -7.52
N ILE A 480 6.36 12.68 -8.36
CA ILE A 480 5.17 11.89 -7.97
C ILE A 480 5.40 10.38 -7.94
N SER A 481 6.64 9.93 -8.11
CA SER A 481 6.99 8.51 -8.08
C SER A 481 6.70 7.88 -6.72
N LYS A 482 6.53 6.56 -6.66
CA LYS A 482 6.17 5.89 -5.42
C LYS A 482 6.89 4.57 -5.28
N SER A 483 7.56 4.39 -4.15
CA SER A 483 8.00 3.07 -3.70
C SER A 483 6.77 2.24 -3.31
N LEU A 484 6.56 1.13 -4.01
CA LEU A 484 5.63 0.07 -3.67
C LEU A 484 6.23 -0.76 -2.54
N LYS A 485 6.20 -0.19 -1.33
CA LYS A 485 6.59 -0.97 -0.16
C LYS A 485 5.61 -2.14 -0.04
N PRO A 486 6.12 -3.37 0.20
CA PRO A 486 5.28 -4.51 0.51
C PRO A 486 4.34 -4.27 1.70
N ASP A 487 4.60 -3.20 2.47
CA ASP A 487 3.96 -2.77 3.73
C ASP A 487 3.11 -1.48 3.61
N SER A 488 2.90 -0.91 2.41
CA SER A 488 2.14 0.33 2.20
C SER A 488 1.04 0.20 1.16
N SER A 489 -0.06 0.95 1.30
CA SER A 489 -1.11 0.99 0.28
C SER A 489 -0.53 1.46 -1.08
N ASN A 490 -0.80 0.71 -2.15
CA ASN A 490 -0.54 1.16 -3.53
C ASN A 490 -1.53 2.25 -3.97
N TRP A 491 -2.56 2.51 -3.17
CA TRP A 491 -3.50 3.61 -3.33
C TRP A 491 -2.77 4.95 -3.25
N THR A 492 -3.07 5.81 -4.19
CA THR A 492 -2.57 7.18 -4.26
C THR A 492 -3.67 8.07 -4.82
N GLU A 493 -3.63 9.35 -4.50
CA GLU A 493 -4.39 10.35 -5.27
C GLU A 493 -4.05 10.19 -6.76
N LEU A 494 -5.04 10.43 -7.64
CA LEU A 494 -4.83 10.47 -9.08
C LEU A 494 -3.69 11.44 -9.37
N ALA A 495 -2.58 10.90 -9.87
CA ALA A 495 -1.45 11.69 -10.29
C ALA A 495 -0.88 11.10 -11.58
N GLY A 496 -0.29 11.96 -12.39
CA GLY A 496 0.20 11.65 -13.71
C GLY A 496 -0.47 12.50 -14.78
N THR A 497 0.18 12.59 -15.92
CA THR A 497 -0.28 13.40 -17.06
C THR A 497 -1.56 12.82 -17.69
N ILE A 498 -2.62 13.63 -17.79
CA ILE A 498 -3.88 13.25 -18.45
C ILE A 498 -3.60 12.74 -19.87
N GLY A 499 -4.16 11.59 -20.24
CA GLY A 499 -3.89 10.89 -21.50
C GLY A 499 -2.80 9.81 -21.41
N TYR A 500 -1.97 9.83 -20.35
CA TYR A 500 -0.97 8.80 -20.04
C TYR A 500 -1.37 7.94 -18.83
N VAL A 501 -2.31 8.42 -18.01
CA VAL A 501 -2.83 7.68 -16.85
C VAL A 501 -3.64 6.46 -17.31
N ALA A 502 -3.38 5.32 -16.67
CA ALA A 502 -4.05 4.06 -17.01
C ALA A 502 -5.57 4.10 -16.67
N PRO A 503 -6.44 3.48 -17.50
CA PRO A 503 -7.90 3.58 -17.37
C PRO A 503 -8.44 3.11 -16.01
N GLU A 504 -7.85 2.08 -15.41
CA GLU A 504 -8.23 1.54 -14.11
C GLU A 504 -7.99 2.53 -12.96
N HIS A 505 -7.04 3.46 -13.12
CA HIS A 505 -6.83 4.55 -12.18
C HIS A 505 -7.86 5.68 -12.36
N LEU A 506 -8.38 5.88 -13.58
CA LEU A 506 -9.45 6.85 -13.87
C LEU A 506 -10.83 6.34 -13.46
N MET A 507 -11.14 5.06 -13.70
CA MET A 507 -12.45 4.45 -13.37
C MET A 507 -12.72 4.38 -11.86
N LYS A 508 -11.67 4.22 -11.04
CA LYS A 508 -11.78 4.21 -9.57
C LYS A 508 -12.36 5.52 -9.00
N TYR A 509 -12.21 6.65 -9.70
CA TYR A 509 -12.80 7.94 -9.31
C TYR A 509 -14.27 8.08 -9.73
N TRP A 510 -14.72 7.37 -10.76
CA TRP A 510 -16.11 7.42 -11.23
C TRP A 510 -17.05 6.58 -10.36
N THR A 511 -16.56 5.52 -9.72
CA THR A 511 -17.35 4.64 -8.84
C THR A 511 -17.57 5.19 -7.42
N LEU A 512 -16.91 6.29 -7.04
CA LEU A 512 -16.95 6.90 -5.70
C LEU A 512 -17.95 8.07 -5.54
N GLY A 513 -18.86 8.31 -6.49
CA GLY A 513 -20.06 9.14 -6.24
C GLY A 513 -19.87 10.67 -6.28
N PHE A 514 -18.92 11.20 -7.05
CA PHE A 514 -19.01 12.59 -7.50
C PHE A 514 -19.82 12.65 -8.79
N GLN A 515 -21.02 13.23 -8.77
CA GLN A 515 -21.69 13.66 -9.99
C GLN A 515 -20.97 14.90 -10.56
N PRO A 516 -20.40 14.85 -11.77
CA PRO A 516 -20.20 16.06 -12.54
C PRO A 516 -21.54 16.42 -13.19
N HIS A 517 -22.04 17.62 -12.93
CA HIS A 517 -23.08 18.20 -13.77
C HIS A 517 -22.63 18.17 -15.24
N HIS A 518 -23.47 17.58 -16.08
CA HIS A 518 -23.47 17.62 -17.55
C HIS A 518 -22.15 17.30 -18.28
N ALA A 519 -22.09 16.08 -18.82
CA ALA A 519 -21.47 15.85 -20.13
C ALA A 519 -22.40 14.94 -20.95
N ILE A 520 -23.08 15.55 -21.92
CA ILE A 520 -23.82 14.85 -22.98
C ILE A 520 -22.75 14.36 -23.96
N PHE A 521 -22.70 13.05 -24.21
CA PHE A 521 -22.06 12.52 -25.41
C PHE A 521 -23.18 12.02 -26.34
N GLU A 522 -23.47 12.81 -27.36
CA GLU A 522 -24.15 12.34 -28.56
C GLU A 522 -23.21 11.39 -29.30
N THR A 523 -23.71 10.21 -29.64
CA THR A 523 -23.07 9.30 -30.58
C THR A 523 -23.75 9.43 -31.93
N ASN A 524 -22.98 9.75 -32.98
CA ASN A 524 -23.39 9.47 -34.36
C ASN A 524 -23.32 7.97 -34.66
#